data_AF-A0A5C9ER55-F1
#
_entry.id   AF-A0A5C9ER55-F1
#
_cell.length_a   1.000
_cell.length_b   1.000
_cell.length_c   1.000
_cell.angle_alpha   90.00
_cell.angle_beta   90.00
_cell.angle_gamma   90.00
#
_symmetry.space_group_name_H-M   'P 1'
#
loop_
_entity.id
_entity.type
_entity.pdbx_description
1 polymer ?
#
loop_
_entity_poly.entity_id
_entity_poly.type
_entity_poly.pdbx_seq_one_letter_code
_entity_poly.pdbx_strand_id
1 'polypeptide(L)'
;MGYYRGYILIRLKMVGKEWDVVDKLKGLSSKEEGEDWKVTYATAIYGGWDVIVECSFSDLNELDKIVTYCRTDSDLSQAIEETTTLMGTKNDYES
;
A
#
# COMPACT_ATOMS: atom_id res chain seq x y z
N MET A 1 16.44 13.63 5.67
CA MET A 1 16.21 12.86 4.44
C MET A 1 14.71 12.94 4.20
N GLY A 2 14.26 13.28 3.00
CA GLY A 2 12.85 13.51 2.71
C GLY A 2 12.18 12.27 2.14
N TYR A 3 10.94 11.98 2.52
CA TYR A 3 10.18 10.84 2.03
C TYR A 3 9.18 11.25 0.97
N TYR A 4 8.86 10.34 0.07
CA TYR A 4 7.69 10.44 -0.78
C TYR A 4 6.46 9.91 -0.04
N ARG A 5 5.28 10.41 -0.43
CA ARG A 5 4.01 9.86 0.00
C ARG A 5 3.30 9.20 -1.18
N GLY A 6 2.89 7.95 -0.99
CA GLY A 6 2.07 7.21 -1.95
C GLY A 6 0.74 6.78 -1.35
N TYR A 7 -0.24 6.59 -2.23
CA TYR A 7 -1.52 5.98 -1.92
C TYR A 7 -1.76 4.83 -2.89
N ILE A 8 -2.18 3.68 -2.35
CA ILE A 8 -2.64 2.55 -3.14
C ILE A 8 -4.14 2.41 -2.89
N LEU A 9 -4.91 2.56 -3.96
CA LEU A 9 -6.33 2.27 -4.01
C LEU A 9 -6.50 0.84 -4.45
N ILE A 10 -7.29 0.07 -3.72
CA ILE A 10 -7.46 -1.36 -3.92
C ILE A 10 -8.95 -1.64 -4.14
N ARG A 11 -9.25 -2.39 -5.21
CA ARG A 11 -10.55 -2.97 -5.47
C ARG A 11 -10.50 -4.46 -5.18
N LEU A 12 -11.50 -4.98 -4.49
CA LEU A 12 -11.60 -6.38 -4.12
C LEU A 12 -12.46 -7.17 -5.10
N LYS A 13 -12.10 -8.43 -5.30
CA LYS A 13 -12.88 -9.41 -6.07
C LYS A 13 -14.17 -9.82 -5.36
N MET A 14 -14.20 -9.71 -4.03
CA MET A 14 -15.29 -10.16 -3.17
C MET A 14 -15.53 -9.16 -2.05
N VAL A 15 -16.80 -8.82 -1.83
CA VAL A 15 -17.25 -7.96 -0.73
C VAL A 15 -17.04 -8.66 0.61
N GLY A 16 -16.68 -7.91 1.65
CA GLY A 16 -16.51 -8.41 3.02
C GLY A 16 -15.10 -8.88 3.34
N LYS A 17 -14.12 -8.57 2.47
CA LYS A 17 -12.69 -8.89 2.65
C LYS A 17 -11.82 -7.65 2.89
N GLU A 18 -12.44 -6.49 3.06
CA GLU A 18 -11.77 -5.20 3.21
C GLU A 18 -10.85 -5.20 4.43
N TRP A 19 -11.37 -5.64 5.57
CA TRP A 19 -10.61 -5.65 6.82
C TRP A 19 -9.51 -6.71 6.85
N ASP A 20 -9.70 -7.87 6.20
CA ASP A 20 -8.66 -8.88 6.06
C ASP A 20 -7.43 -8.30 5.31
N VAL A 21 -7.68 -7.52 4.25
CA VAL A 21 -6.63 -6.84 3.48
C VAL A 21 -6.00 -5.71 4.31
N VAL A 22 -6.81 -4.89 4.99
CA VAL A 22 -6.31 -3.80 5.84
C VAL A 22 -5.39 -4.33 6.93
N ASP A 23 -5.82 -5.36 7.66
CA ASP A 23 -5.06 -5.92 8.78
C ASP A 23 -3.74 -6.53 8.32
N LYS A 24 -3.71 -7.09 7.11
CA LYS A 24 -2.48 -7.65 6.54
C LYS A 24 -1.49 -6.59 6.05
N LEU A 25 -1.99 -5.46 5.56
CA LEU A 25 -1.15 -4.36 5.07
C LEU A 25 -0.70 -3.40 6.17
N LYS A 26 -1.49 -3.27 7.23
CA LYS A 26 -1.24 -2.34 8.32
C LYS A 26 0.06 -2.67 9.04
N GLY A 27 0.95 -1.67 9.11
CA GLY A 27 2.23 -1.79 9.82
C GLY A 27 3.30 -2.55 9.05
N LEU A 28 3.08 -2.89 7.77
CA LEU A 28 4.15 -3.37 6.91
C LEU A 28 5.25 -2.31 6.76
N SER A 29 6.49 -2.77 6.81
CA SER A 29 7.67 -1.93 6.59
C SER A 29 8.78 -2.76 5.93
N SER A 30 9.78 -2.05 5.42
CA SER A 30 11.05 -2.66 5.01
C SER A 30 11.61 -3.58 6.10
N LYS A 31 12.21 -4.69 5.65
CA LYS A 31 13.04 -5.59 6.47
C LYS A 31 14.46 -5.70 5.94
N GLU A 32 14.75 -5.08 4.80
CA GLU A 32 16.03 -5.20 4.09
C GLU A 32 16.94 -4.03 4.47
N GLU A 33 18.24 -4.31 4.58
CA GLU A 33 19.23 -3.29 4.91
C GLU A 33 19.38 -2.31 3.74
N GLY A 34 19.19 -1.01 4.02
CA GLY A 34 19.26 0.06 3.01
C GLY A 34 17.91 0.43 2.37
N GLU A 35 16.83 -0.27 2.73
CA GLU A 35 15.47 0.12 2.37
C GLU A 35 14.77 0.83 3.53
N ASP A 36 14.03 1.89 3.21
CA ASP A 36 13.30 2.69 4.18
C ASP A 36 11.92 3.08 3.64
N TRP A 37 10.98 2.14 3.77
CA TRP A 37 9.57 2.31 3.45
C TRP A 37 8.67 1.69 4.51
N LYS A 38 7.45 2.22 4.64
CA LYS A 38 6.40 1.69 5.51
C LYS A 38 5.00 2.06 5.03
N VAL A 39 4.04 1.21 5.34
CA VAL A 39 2.61 1.53 5.30
C VAL A 39 2.28 2.36 6.55
N THR A 40 1.93 3.62 6.35
CA THR A 40 1.61 4.57 7.43
C THR A 40 0.13 4.54 7.81
N TYR A 41 -0.74 4.17 6.87
CA TYR A 41 -2.17 4.09 7.11
C TYR A 41 -2.82 3.07 6.17
N ALA A 42 -3.85 2.37 6.64
CA ALA A 42 -4.69 1.52 5.82
C ALA A 42 -6.11 1.50 6.40
N THR A 43 -7.13 1.60 5.55
CA THR A 43 -8.52 1.50 5.98
C THR A 43 -9.45 1.07 4.84
N ALA A 44 -10.57 0.43 5.22
CA ALA A 44 -11.67 0.17 4.32
C ALA A 44 -12.43 1.48 4.03
N ILE A 45 -12.86 1.68 2.78
CA ILE A 45 -13.57 2.87 2.33
C ILE A 45 -14.81 2.50 1.53
N TYR A 46 -15.77 3.43 1.48
CA TYR A 46 -16.92 3.33 0.59
C TYR A 46 -16.73 4.28 -0.60
N GLY A 47 -16.77 3.77 -1.83
CA GLY A 47 -16.60 4.58 -3.03
C GLY A 47 -16.34 3.71 -4.27
N GLY A 48 -15.60 4.24 -5.25
CA GLY A 48 -15.18 3.48 -6.43
C GLY A 48 -14.07 2.44 -6.16
N TRP A 49 -13.58 2.39 -4.92
CA TRP A 49 -12.53 1.52 -4.40
C TRP A 49 -12.94 1.05 -2.99
N ASP A 50 -12.35 -0.04 -2.52
CA ASP A 50 -12.76 -0.72 -1.29
C ASP A 50 -11.77 -0.50 -0.13
N VAL A 51 -10.48 -0.32 -0.44
CA VAL A 51 -9.42 -0.06 0.55
C VAL A 51 -8.49 1.05 0.04
N ILE A 52 -8.07 1.94 0.94
CA ILE A 52 -6.99 2.90 0.71
C ILE A 52 -5.83 2.61 1.66
N VAL A 53 -4.61 2.68 1.11
CA VAL A 53 -3.36 2.46 1.85
C VAL A 53 -2.45 3.66 1.61
N GLU A 54 -2.02 4.35 2.67
CA GLU A 54 -0.96 5.35 2.61
C GLU A 54 0.39 4.68 2.91
N CYS A 55 1.39 5.04 2.13
CA CYS A 55 2.76 4.58 2.30
C CYS A 55 3.75 5.74 2.24
N SER A 56 4.82 5.58 3.01
CA SER A 56 5.99 6.45 3.03
C SER A 56 7.20 5.66 2.54
N PHE A 57 8.03 6.25 1.70
CA PHE A 57 9.21 5.59 1.14
C PHE A 57 10.26 6.61 0.72
N SER A 58 11.52 6.18 0.76
CA SER A 58 12.67 7.03 0.45
C SER A 58 13.06 6.98 -1.02
N ASP A 59 12.77 5.86 -1.70
CA ASP A 59 13.07 5.61 -3.11
C ASP A 59 11.82 5.14 -3.88
N LEU A 60 11.64 5.62 -5.10
CA LEU A 60 10.48 5.32 -5.95
C LEU A 60 10.33 3.82 -6.23
N ASN A 61 11.43 3.07 -6.30
CA ASN A 61 11.41 1.63 -6.55
C ASN A 61 10.86 0.83 -5.36
N GLU A 62 10.82 1.42 -4.15
CA GLU A 62 10.26 0.78 -2.96
C GLU A 62 8.73 0.68 -3.03
N LEU A 63 8.07 1.64 -3.67
CA LEU A 63 6.61 1.59 -3.87
C LEU A 63 6.19 0.38 -4.70
N ASP A 64 6.95 0.05 -5.74
CA ASP A 64 6.70 -1.11 -6.58
C ASP A 64 6.78 -2.42 -5.78
N LYS A 65 7.57 -2.47 -4.69
CA LYS A 65 7.62 -3.64 -3.80
C LYS A 65 6.32 -3.81 -3.02
N ILE A 66 5.74 -2.73 -2.50
CA ILE A 66 4.46 -2.76 -1.78
C ILE A 66 3.34 -3.23 -2.72
N VAL A 67 3.29 -2.66 -3.94
CA VAL A 67 2.30 -3.04 -4.96
C VAL A 67 2.50 -4.49 -5.41
N THR A 68 3.75 -4.92 -5.58
CA THR A 68 4.08 -6.32 -5.94
C THR A 68 3.66 -7.27 -4.83
N TYR A 69 3.91 -6.94 -3.56
CA TYR A 69 3.46 -7.74 -2.42
C TYR A 69 1.95 -7.96 -2.42
N CYS A 70 1.16 -6.93 -2.72
CA CYS A 70 -0.30 -7.05 -2.87
C CYS A 70 -0.72 -8.05 -3.96
N ARG A 71 0.12 -8.24 -4.99
CA ARG A 71 -0.15 -9.13 -6.14
C ARG A 71 0.42 -10.53 -5.99
N THR A 72 1.44 -10.72 -5.16
CA THR A 72 2.15 -12.01 -5.03
C THR A 72 1.82 -12.76 -3.75
N ASP A 73 1.39 -12.08 -2.69
CA ASP A 73 0.91 -12.73 -1.48
C ASP A 73 -0.35 -13.57 -1.80
N SER A 74 -0.40 -14.81 -1.30
CA SER A 74 -1.45 -15.77 -1.65
C SER A 74 -2.84 -15.31 -1.25
N ASP A 75 -2.96 -14.60 -0.12
CA ASP A 75 -4.26 -14.19 0.40
C ASP A 75 -4.68 -12.88 -0.25
N LEU A 76 -3.74 -11.94 -0.39
CA LEU A 76 -4.01 -10.64 -1.03
C LEU A 76 -4.32 -10.82 -2.51
N SER A 77 -3.57 -11.62 -3.25
CA SER A 77 -3.79 -11.83 -4.69
C SER A 77 -5.14 -12.49 -5.01
N GLN A 78 -5.66 -13.30 -4.08
CA GLN A 78 -7.00 -13.88 -4.19
C GLN A 78 -8.12 -12.90 -3.81
N ALA A 79 -7.84 -11.95 -2.93
CA ALA A 79 -8.82 -10.94 -2.50
C ALA A 79 -8.86 -9.72 -3.43
N ILE A 80 -7.72 -9.31 -4.00
CA ILE A 80 -7.55 -8.07 -4.76
C ILE A 80 -7.83 -8.32 -6.25
N GLU A 81 -8.69 -7.48 -6.82
CA GLU A 81 -9.01 -7.44 -8.25
C GLU A 81 -8.07 -6.50 -8.99
N GLU A 82 -7.96 -5.27 -8.48
CA GLU A 82 -7.28 -4.17 -9.14
C GLU A 82 -6.60 -3.27 -8.11
N THR A 83 -5.45 -2.70 -8.48
CA THR A 83 -4.81 -1.63 -7.72
C THR A 83 -4.54 -0.42 -8.60
N THR A 84 -4.71 0.77 -8.05
CA THR A 84 -4.24 2.04 -8.64
C THR A 84 -3.36 2.76 -7.65
N THR A 85 -2.22 3.25 -8.12
CA THR A 85 -1.23 3.92 -7.28
C THR A 85 -1.17 5.41 -7.61
N LEU A 86 -1.25 6.24 -6.59
CA LEU A 86 -1.09 7.69 -6.66
C LEU A 86 0.14 8.07 -5.83
N MET A 87 0.96 9.00 -6.31
CA MET A 87 2.19 9.38 -5.63
C MET A 87 2.40 10.88 -5.66
N GLY A 88 2.84 11.45 -4.55
CA GLY A 88 3.40 12.79 -4.51
C GLY A 88 4.70 12.86 -5.30
N THR A 89 4.82 13.84 -6.20
CA THR A 89 6.02 14.00 -7.06
C THR A 89 7.21 14.62 -6.33
N LYS A 90 7.07 14.95 -5.05
CA LYS A 90 8.07 15.60 -4.22
C LYS A 90 8.26 14.79 -2.94
N ASN A 91 9.51 14.75 -2.47
CA ASN A 91 9.91 13.99 -1.29
C ASN A 91 9.92 14.82 0.00
N ASP A 92 8.92 15.68 0.20
CA ASP A 92 8.80 16.55 1.37
C ASP A 92 7.87 15.98 2.45
N TYR A 93 7.61 14.68 2.44
CA TYR A 93 6.81 14.03 3.47
C TYR A 93 7.62 13.81 4.75
N GLU A 94 7.05 14.24 5.88
CA GLU A 94 7.53 13.94 7.24
C GLU A 94 6.95 12.59 7.68
N SER A 95 7.79 11.55 7.58
CA SER A 95 7.48 10.13 7.82
C SER A 95 7.60 9.71 9.28
#